data_AF-A0A9D5JJH5-F1
#
_entry.id   AF-A0A9D5JJH5-F1
#
_cell.length_a   1.000
_cell.length_b   1.000
_cell.length_c   1.000
_cell.angle_alpha   90.00
_cell.angle_beta   90.00
_cell.angle_gamma   90.00
#
_symmetry.space_group_name_H-M   'P 1'
#
loop_
_entity.id
_entity.type
_entity.pdbx_description
1 polymer ?
#
loop_
_entity_poly.entity_id
_entity_poly.type
_entity_poly.pdbx_seq_one_letter_code
_entity_poly.pdbx_strand_id
1 'polypeptide(L)'
;MTSKNTANKYRILWSDFAASQLDEIFNYYSKEVSIKVAKSIIFQIRDRSKALAKNPLLGKREELLSDRKEEYKRLIVTNYKIICTVPKSMIYNFFKKNKLA
;
A
#
# COMPACT_ATOMS: atom_id res chain seq x y z
N MET A 1 1.20 3.27 37.14
CA MET A 1 2.08 2.09 36.95
C MET A 1 1.78 1.49 35.59
N THR A 2 2.82 1.46 34.76
CA THR A 2 3.07 0.74 33.49
C THR A 2 2.22 -0.51 33.25
N SER A 3 1.84 -0.96 32.05
CA SER A 3 2.25 -0.73 30.66
C SER A 3 1.26 -1.52 29.78
N LYS A 4 1.02 -1.08 28.54
CA LYS A 4 1.13 -1.97 27.36
C LYS A 4 1.27 -1.11 26.12
N ASN A 5 2.51 -0.69 25.89
CA ASN A 5 3.00 -0.32 24.57
C ASN A 5 2.78 -1.53 23.65
N THR A 6 1.72 -1.51 22.83
CA THR A 6 1.54 -2.50 21.76
C THR A 6 2.60 -2.26 20.70
N ALA A 7 3.77 -2.86 20.90
CA ALA A 7 4.80 -2.97 19.90
C ALA A 7 4.17 -3.53 18.62
N ASN A 8 4.33 -2.79 17.53
CA ASN A 8 3.82 -3.18 16.23
C ASN A 8 4.48 -4.51 15.84
N LYS A 9 3.74 -5.63 15.84
CA LYS A 9 4.29 -6.99 15.65
C LYS A 9 4.98 -7.17 14.29
N TYR A 10 4.64 -6.32 13.31
CA TYR A 10 5.14 -6.40 11.94
C TYR A 10 5.75 -5.06 11.51
N ARG A 11 6.95 -5.13 10.91
CA ARG A 11 7.63 -4.00 10.26
C ARG A 11 7.24 -3.96 8.79
N ILE A 12 6.90 -2.79 8.28
CA ILE A 12 6.65 -2.58 6.84
C ILE A 12 8.00 -2.42 6.15
N LEU A 13 8.22 -3.24 5.14
CA LEU A 13 9.29 -3.12 4.16
C LEU A 13 8.63 -2.74 2.83
N TRP A 14 9.23 -1.79 2.13
CA TRP A 14 8.86 -1.42 0.78
C TRP A 14 9.90 -2.03 -0.15
N SER A 15 9.48 -2.72 -1.20
CA SER A 15 10.41 -3.13 -2.26
C SER A 15 10.83 -1.89 -3.05
N ASP A 16 11.95 -1.97 -3.77
CA ASP A 16 12.41 -0.88 -4.64
C ASP A 16 11.33 -0.48 -5.65
N PHE A 17 10.59 -1.47 -6.16
CA PHE A 17 9.42 -1.23 -7.00
C PHE A 17 8.33 -0.46 -6.26
N ALA A 18 8.00 -0.83 -5.03
CA ALA A 18 6.99 -0.11 -4.27
C ALA A 18 7.42 1.33 -3.95
N ALA A 19 8.70 1.55 -3.67
CA ALA A 19 9.28 2.87 -3.44
C ALA A 19 9.20 3.74 -4.71
N SER A 20 9.62 3.22 -5.87
CA SER A 20 9.55 3.96 -7.13
C SER A 20 8.11 4.31 -7.52
N GLN A 21 7.15 3.44 -7.21
CA GLN A 21 5.74 3.71 -7.41
C GLN A 21 5.22 4.85 -6.51
N LEU A 22 5.68 4.95 -5.26
CA LEU A 22 5.34 6.10 -4.40
C LEU A 22 5.92 7.41 -4.97
N ASP A 23 7.14 7.36 -5.49
CA ASP A 23 7.79 8.53 -6.12
C ASP A 23 7.03 8.97 -7.39
N GLU A 24 6.63 8.03 -8.25
CA GLU A 24 5.81 8.32 -9.43
C GLU A 24 4.47 8.98 -9.05
N ILE A 25 3.78 8.45 -8.05
CA ILE A 25 2.52 9.01 -7.55
C ILE A 25 2.75 10.43 -7.02
N PHE A 26 3.78 10.62 -6.21
CA PHE A 26 4.10 11.93 -5.64
C PHE A 26 4.43 12.95 -6.73
N ASN A 27 5.28 12.59 -7.68
CA ASN A 27 5.71 13.44 -8.77
C ASN A 27 4.55 13.83 -9.69
N TYR A 28 3.69 12.87 -10.04
CA TYR A 28 2.50 13.11 -10.85
C TYR A 28 1.58 14.14 -10.20
N TYR A 29 1.12 13.91 -8.97
CA TYR A 29 0.19 14.85 -8.32
C TYR A 29 0.85 16.17 -7.93
N SER A 30 2.16 16.20 -7.69
CA SER A 30 2.88 17.44 -7.41
C SER A 30 2.90 18.35 -8.65
N LYS A 31 3.08 17.75 -9.83
CA LYS A 31 3.12 18.46 -11.11
C LYS A 31 1.73 18.85 -11.62
N GLU A 32 0.79 17.90 -11.59
CA GLU A 32 -0.50 18.05 -12.27
C GLU A 32 -1.58 18.69 -11.39
N VAL A 33 -1.42 18.69 -10.06
CA VAL A 33 -2.45 19.18 -9.12
C VAL A 33 -1.87 20.12 -8.07
N SER A 34 -1.12 19.59 -7.10
CA SER A 34 -0.36 20.36 -6.11
C SER A 34 0.44 19.42 -5.20
N ILE A 35 1.53 19.94 -4.63
CA ILE A 35 2.32 19.26 -3.59
C ILE A 35 1.44 18.84 -2.40
N LYS A 36 0.42 19.66 -2.03
CA LYS A 36 -0.50 19.35 -0.94
C LYS A 36 -1.30 18.07 -1.22
N VAL A 37 -1.82 17.92 -2.44
CA VAL A 37 -2.56 16.73 -2.86
C VAL A 37 -1.64 15.51 -2.93
N ALA A 38 -0.44 15.67 -3.50
CA ALA A 38 0.55 14.60 -3.54
C ALA A 38 0.88 14.04 -2.15
N LYS A 39 1.19 14.92 -1.18
CA LYS A 39 1.45 14.53 0.21
C LYS A 39 0.26 13.82 0.85
N SER A 40 -0.96 14.32 0.63
CA SER A 40 -2.19 13.71 1.17
C SER A 40 -2.34 12.26 0.70
N ILE A 41 -2.10 11.99 -0.59
CA ILE A 41 -2.21 10.64 -1.16
C ILE A 41 -1.15 9.70 -0.58
N ILE A 42 0.11 10.15 -0.51
CA ILE A 42 1.20 9.35 0.08
C ILE A 42 0.91 9.03 1.56
N PHE A 43 0.38 9.98 2.33
CA PHE A 43 0.01 9.72 3.72
C PHE A 43 -1.14 8.74 3.85
N GLN A 44 -2.16 8.83 3.00
CA GLN A 44 -3.26 7.85 2.99
C GLN A 44 -2.76 6.44 2.69
N ILE A 45 -1.87 6.28 1.69
CA ILE A 45 -1.26 4.99 1.36
C ILE A 45 -0.45 4.47 2.55
N ARG A 46 0.44 5.29 3.11
CA ARG A 46 1.26 4.94 4.29
C ARG A 46 0.42 4.48 5.47
N ASP A 47 -0.63 5.23 5.81
CA ASP A 47 -1.42 4.99 7.02
C ASP A 47 -2.31 3.75 6.85
N ARG A 48 -2.79 3.48 5.64
CA ARG A 48 -3.48 2.23 5.30
C ARG A 48 -2.54 1.02 5.31
N SER A 49 -1.30 1.15 4.82
CA SER A 49 -0.28 0.11 4.97
C SER A 49 0.03 -0.20 6.44
N LYS A 50 0.10 0.83 7.29
CA LYS A 50 0.24 0.67 8.76
C LYS A 50 -0.95 -0.05 9.39
N ALA A 51 -2.16 0.27 8.97
CA ALA A 51 -3.35 -0.44 9.44
C ALA A 51 -3.31 -1.92 9.05
N LEU A 52 -2.93 -2.24 7.81
CA LEU A 52 -2.79 -3.61 7.32
C LEU A 52 -1.69 -4.39 8.06
N ALA A 53 -0.56 -3.75 8.36
CA ALA A 53 0.50 -4.37 9.17
C ALA A 53 0.03 -4.69 10.60
N LYS A 54 -0.86 -3.85 11.17
CA LYS A 54 -1.45 -4.09 12.50
C LYS A 54 -2.54 -5.17 12.47
N ASN A 55 -3.30 -5.24 11.39
CA ASN A 55 -4.39 -6.19 11.21
C ASN A 55 -4.38 -6.76 9.78
N PRO A 56 -3.67 -7.88 9.54
CA PRO A 56 -3.59 -8.50 8.22
C PRO A 56 -4.94 -8.91 7.61
N LEU A 57 -5.98 -9.08 8.44
CA LEU A 57 -7.33 -9.43 7.99
C LEU A 57 -8.05 -8.28 7.27
N LEU A 58 -7.51 -7.04 7.35
CA LEU A 58 -8.03 -5.90 6.58
C LEU A 58 -7.81 -6.07 5.07
N GLY A 59 -6.85 -6.89 4.67
CA GLY A 59 -6.59 -7.19 3.27
C GLY A 59 -7.47 -8.32 2.75
N LYS A 60 -8.00 -8.17 1.53
CA LYS A 60 -8.62 -9.29 0.79
C LYS A 60 -7.54 -10.10 0.09
N ARG A 61 -7.79 -11.37 -0.22
CA ARG A 61 -6.88 -12.12 -1.11
C ARG A 61 -6.76 -11.40 -2.46
N GLU A 62 -5.55 -11.34 -3.03
CA GLU A 62 -5.32 -10.88 -4.39
C GLU A 62 -5.57 -12.06 -5.35
N GLU A 63 -6.76 -12.08 -5.94
CA GLU A 63 -7.25 -13.17 -6.79
C GLU A 63 -6.37 -13.38 -8.02
N LEU A 64 -5.79 -12.31 -8.57
CA LEU A 64 -4.90 -12.38 -9.74
C LEU A 64 -3.53 -13.01 -9.44
N LEU A 65 -3.21 -13.25 -8.16
CA LEU A 65 -1.99 -13.90 -7.70
C LEU A 65 -2.31 -15.15 -6.87
N SER A 66 -3.53 -15.68 -7.02
CA SER A 66 -4.02 -16.80 -6.21
C SER A 66 -3.35 -18.14 -6.52
N ASP A 67 -2.71 -18.25 -7.68
CA ASP A 67 -1.91 -19.36 -8.19
C ASP A 67 -0.48 -19.41 -7.60
N ARG A 68 -0.04 -18.34 -6.94
CA ARG A 68 1.28 -18.26 -6.31
C ARG A 68 1.33 -19.05 -5.00
N LYS A 69 2.53 -19.49 -4.64
CA LYS A 69 2.79 -20.21 -3.38
C LYS A 69 2.54 -19.30 -2.17
N GLU A 70 2.91 -18.04 -2.28
CA GLU A 70 2.70 -17.03 -1.25
C GLU A 70 1.26 -16.49 -1.28
N GLU A 71 0.70 -16.25 -0.09
CA GLU A 71 -0.59 -15.57 0.00
C GLU A 71 -0.41 -14.06 -0.13
N TYR A 72 -0.92 -13.52 -1.24
CA TYR A 72 -1.01 -12.09 -1.47
C TYR A 72 -2.33 -11.53 -0.96
N LYS A 73 -2.25 -10.46 -0.20
CA LYS A 73 -3.35 -9.61 0.22
C LYS A 73 -3.35 -8.33 -0.60
N ARG A 74 -4.53 -7.79 -0.87
CA ARG A 74 -4.73 -6.49 -1.51
C ARG A 74 -5.57 -5.55 -0.65
N LEU A 75 -5.29 -4.26 -0.78
CA LEU A 75 -6.10 -3.17 -0.23
C LEU A 75 -6.21 -2.05 -1.27
N ILE A 76 -7.40 -1.50 -1.45
CA ILE A 76 -7.62 -0.33 -2.32
C ILE A 76 -7.58 0.93 -1.46
N VAL A 77 -6.74 1.89 -1.86
CA VAL A 77 -6.57 3.18 -1.19
C VAL A 77 -6.58 4.26 -2.25
N THR A 78 -7.52 5.20 -2.15
CA THR A 78 -7.81 6.18 -3.21
C THR A 78 -8.03 5.49 -4.56
N ASN A 79 -7.13 5.70 -5.52
CA ASN A 79 -7.14 5.11 -6.85
C ASN A 79 -6.06 4.04 -7.03
N TYR A 80 -5.42 3.60 -5.94
CA TYR A 80 -4.27 2.71 -5.96
C TYR A 80 -4.54 1.39 -5.25
N LYS A 81 -3.86 0.35 -5.70
CA LYS A 81 -3.93 -0.98 -5.12
C LYS A 81 -2.62 -1.30 -4.43
N ILE A 82 -2.70 -1.64 -3.15
CA ILE A 82 -1.58 -2.08 -2.33
C ILE A 82 -1.62 -3.60 -2.29
N ILE A 83 -0.58 -4.30 -2.78
CA ILE A 83 -0.52 -5.78 -2.79
C ILE A 83 0.63 -6.30 -1.93
N CYS A 84 0.38 -7.01 -0.83
CA CYS A 84 1.41 -7.48 0.10
C CYS A 84 1.30 -8.94 0.53
N THR A 85 2.39 -9.51 1.03
CA THR A 85 2.41 -10.83 1.68
C THR A 85 2.80 -10.71 3.15
N VAL A 86 2.39 -11.68 3.96
CA VAL A 86 2.85 -11.86 5.36
C VAL A 86 3.66 -13.16 5.36
N PRO A 87 4.95 -13.18 5.75
CA PRO A 87 5.63 -12.32 6.73
C PRO A 87 6.53 -11.23 6.11
N LYS A 88 6.45 -11.00 4.78
CA LYS A 88 7.40 -10.20 4.01
C LYS A 88 6.65 -9.15 3.19
N SER A 89 6.35 -8.03 3.84
CA SER A 89 5.77 -6.83 3.25
C SER A 89 6.42 -6.47 1.92
N MET A 90 5.65 -6.62 0.85
CA MET A 90 5.89 -6.10 -0.51
C MET A 90 4.62 -5.34 -0.90
N ILE A 91 4.69 -4.33 -1.75
CA ILE A 91 3.50 -3.58 -2.24
C ILE A 91 3.61 -3.50 -3.76
N TYR A 92 2.73 -4.19 -4.51
CA TYR A 92 2.64 -4.06 -5.98
C TYR A 92 1.42 -3.23 -6.40
N ASN A 93 1.58 -2.42 -7.44
CA ASN A 93 0.50 -1.64 -8.09
C ASN A 93 0.27 -2.19 -9.52
N PHE A 94 -1.00 -2.27 -9.95
CA PHE A 94 -1.41 -2.49 -11.34
C PHE A 94 -2.06 -1.19 -11.84
N PHE A 95 -1.56 -0.61 -12.93
CA PHE A 95 -2.20 0.54 -13.59
C PHE A 95 -3.10 0.08 -14.74
N LYS A 96 -4.39 0.45 -14.68
CA LYS A 96 -5.14 0.78 -15.89
C LYS A 96 -5.96 2.02 -15.61
N LYS A 97 -5.66 3.10 -16.33
CA LYS A 97 -6.55 4.25 -16.48
C LYS A 97 -7.85 3.69 -17.03
N ASN A 98 -8.95 3.75 -16.27
CA ASN A 98 -10.26 3.60 -16.87
C ASN A 98 -10.44 4.80 -17.81
N LYS A 99 -10.03 4.61 -19.06
CA LYS A 99 -10.53 5.42 -20.16
C LYS A 99 -11.99 4.99 -20.27
N LEU A 100 -12.89 5.79 -19.70
CA LEU A 100 -14.30 5.72 -20.06
C LEU A 100 -14.33 5.91 -21.57
N ALA A 101 -14.60 4.81 -22.28
CA ALA A 101 -15.13 4.83 -23.63
C ALA A 101 -16.65 4.99 -23.52
#